data_AF-A0A667Y071-F1
#
_entry.id   AF-A0A667Y071-F1
#
_cell.length_a   1.000
_cell.length_b   1.000
_cell.length_c   1.000
_cell.angle_alpha   90.00
_cell.angle_beta   90.00
_cell.angle_gamma   90.00
#
_symmetry.space_group_name_H-M   'P 1'
#
loop_
_entity.id
_entity.type
_entity.pdbx_description
1 polymer ?
#
loop_
_entity_poly.entity_id
_entity_poly.type
_entity_poly.pdbx_seq_one_letter_code
_entity_poly.pdbx_strand_id
1 'polypeptide(L)'
;MTVVSPCTHNLMDSTHPYTVLSKLNEQRSQGLFCDVTIVVEDVKFRAHRNILAACSGYFRNALTAPEAWSSTVPVPVMTPPPLDSVAETEKRTDTVVPIAA
;
A
#
# COMPACT_ATOMS: atom_id res chain seq x y z
N MET A 1 -22.36 -33.37 -3.47
CA MET A 1 -22.07 -31.93 -3.41
C MET A 1 -20.70 -31.70 -3.99
N THR A 2 -20.60 -31.44 -5.29
CA THR A 2 -19.34 -31.06 -5.92
C THR A 2 -19.00 -29.66 -5.44
N VAL A 3 -17.95 -29.54 -4.65
CA VAL A 3 -17.32 -28.25 -4.39
C VAL A 3 -16.87 -27.71 -5.74
N VAL A 4 -17.51 -26.63 -6.19
CA VAL A 4 -17.05 -25.87 -7.36
C VAL A 4 -15.70 -25.32 -6.95
N SER A 5 -14.62 -25.93 -7.43
CA SER A 5 -13.27 -25.37 -7.30
C SER A 5 -13.35 -23.92 -7.78
N PRO A 6 -12.94 -22.91 -6.97
CA PRO A 6 -12.94 -21.54 -7.43
C PRO A 6 -11.96 -21.46 -8.60
N CYS A 7 -12.50 -21.44 -9.81
CA CYS A 7 -11.72 -21.31 -11.03
C CYS A 7 -10.97 -19.98 -10.90
N THR A 8 -9.65 -20.02 -10.81
CA THR A 8 -8.76 -18.84 -10.80
C THR A 8 -8.79 -18.05 -12.12
N HIS A 9 -9.74 -18.37 -13.00
CA HIS A 9 -9.86 -17.93 -14.39
C HIS A 9 -10.13 -16.43 -14.57
N ASN A 10 -10.38 -15.68 -13.49
CA ASN A 10 -10.57 -14.22 -13.56
C ASN A 10 -9.38 -13.42 -12.99
N LEU A 11 -8.42 -14.07 -12.32
CA LEU A 11 -7.28 -13.36 -11.72
C LEU A 11 -6.18 -13.03 -12.74
N MET A 12 -6.19 -13.68 -13.91
CA MET A 12 -5.22 -13.49 -14.99
C MET A 12 -5.68 -12.47 -16.06
N ASP A 13 -6.88 -11.91 -15.93
CA ASP A 13 -7.33 -10.82 -16.80
C ASP A 13 -6.57 -9.54 -16.41
N SER A 14 -5.83 -8.97 -17.36
CA SER A 14 -5.07 -7.73 -17.18
C SER A 14 -5.96 -6.52 -16.86
N THR A 15 -7.27 -6.61 -17.13
CA THR A 15 -8.27 -5.57 -16.85
C THR A 15 -8.82 -5.64 -15.43
N HIS A 16 -8.75 -6.81 -14.80
CA HIS A 16 -9.26 -7.06 -13.45
C HIS A 16 -8.68 -6.10 -12.38
N PRO A 17 -7.35 -5.92 -12.25
CA PRO A 17 -6.79 -5.01 -11.25
C PRO A 17 -7.24 -3.56 -11.45
N TYR A 18 -7.35 -3.10 -12.70
CA TYR A 18 -7.81 -1.76 -13.01
C TYR A 18 -9.27 -1.55 -12.56
N THR A 19 -10.13 -2.52 -12.84
CA THR A 19 -11.55 -2.45 -12.47
C THR A 19 -11.73 -2.42 -10.94
N VAL A 20 -10.99 -3.29 -10.23
CA VAL A 20 -11.01 -3.33 -8.76
C VAL A 20 -10.53 -2.00 -8.17
N LEU A 21 -9.40 -1.46 -8.64
CA LEU A 21 -8.87 -0.18 -8.15
C LEU A 21 -9.82 1.00 -8.44
N SER A 22 -10.48 0.99 -9.60
CA SER A 22 -11.49 1.99 -9.95
C SER A 22 -12.66 1.97 -8.97
N LYS A 23 -13.17 0.78 -8.63
CA LYS A 23 -14.24 0.62 -7.63
C LYS A 23 -13.82 0.99 -6.21
N LEU A 24 -12.60 0.67 -5.81
CA LEU A 24 -12.07 1.09 -4.51
C LEU A 24 -11.92 2.62 -4.41
N ASN A 25 -11.54 3.28 -5.51
CA ASN A 25 -11.49 4.74 -5.56
C ASN A 25 -12.88 5.39 -5.47
N GLU A 26 -13.89 4.81 -6.12
CA GLU A 26 -15.29 5.23 -5.98
C GLU A 26 -15.79 5.08 -4.52
N GLN A 27 -15.48 3.95 -3.87
CA GLN A 27 -15.80 3.77 -2.46
C GLN A 27 -15.09 4.82 -1.58
N ARG A 28 -13.83 5.13 -1.87
CA ARG A 28 -13.06 6.16 -1.16
C ARG A 28 -13.71 7.54 -1.28
N SER A 29 -14.15 7.93 -2.48
CA SER A 29 -14.79 9.24 -2.70
C SER A 29 -16.15 9.33 -2.00
N GLN A 30 -16.87 8.22 -1.89
CA GLN A 30 -18.13 8.13 -1.13
C GLN A 30 -17.92 7.93 0.38
N GLY A 31 -16.68 7.69 0.83
CA GLY A 31 -16.37 7.41 2.23
C GLY A 31 -16.88 6.05 2.71
N LEU A 32 -17.04 5.09 1.81
CA LEU A 32 -17.44 3.71 2.12
C LEU A 32 -16.22 2.87 2.47
N PHE A 33 -16.33 2.09 3.55
CA PHE A 33 -15.31 1.16 4.04
C PHE A 33 -13.96 1.80 4.42
N CYS A 34 -13.82 3.13 4.36
CA CYS A 34 -12.61 3.81 4.80
C CYS A 34 -12.49 3.73 6.32
N ASP A 35 -11.48 2.99 6.77
CA ASP A 35 -11.15 2.63 8.15
C ASP A 35 -9.95 3.40 8.70
N VAL A 36 -9.35 4.28 7.90
CA VAL A 36 -8.30 5.20 8.30
C VAL A 36 -8.51 6.60 7.73
N THR A 37 -8.07 7.61 8.47
CA THR A 37 -8.01 9.01 8.03
C THR A 37 -6.60 9.53 8.23
N ILE A 38 -6.00 10.02 7.15
CA ILE A 38 -4.68 10.67 7.16
C ILE A 38 -4.91 12.18 7.26
N VAL A 39 -4.16 12.87 8.11
CA VAL A 39 -4.23 14.33 8.25
C VAL A 39 -2.94 14.95 7.73
N VAL A 40 -3.04 15.87 6.78
CA VAL A 40 -1.90 16.63 6.25
C VAL A 40 -2.27 18.10 6.30
N GLU A 41 -1.53 18.89 7.08
CA GLU A 41 -1.74 20.35 7.18
C GLU A 41 -3.24 20.70 7.40
N ASP A 42 -3.86 20.08 8.42
CA ASP A 42 -5.29 20.19 8.74
C ASP A 42 -6.30 19.63 7.71
N VAL A 43 -5.84 19.14 6.57
CA VAL A 43 -6.67 18.46 5.57
C VAL A 43 -6.80 16.98 5.90
N LYS A 44 -8.04 16.46 5.92
CA LYS A 44 -8.35 15.07 6.26
C LYS A 44 -8.64 14.23 5.01
N PHE A 45 -7.90 13.13 4.86
CA PHE A 45 -8.04 12.19 3.76
C PHE A 45 -8.50 10.83 4.27
N ARG A 46 -9.74 10.46 3.95
CA ARG A 46 -10.25 9.11 4.22
C ARG A 46 -9.68 8.12 3.21
N ALA A 47 -9.24 6.96 3.70
CA ALA A 47 -8.62 5.92 2.89
C ALA A 47 -8.87 4.52 3.47
N HIS A 48 -8.44 3.49 2.74
CA HIS A 48 -8.49 2.10 3.15
C HIS A 48 -7.10 1.63 3.58
N ARG A 49 -6.97 1.09 4.80
CA ARG A 49 -5.68 0.66 5.37
C ARG A 49 -4.99 -0.41 4.51
N ASN A 50 -5.75 -1.37 4.01
CA ASN A 50 -5.24 -2.45 3.17
C ASN A 50 -4.59 -1.94 1.88
N ILE A 51 -5.18 -0.95 1.21
CA ILE A 51 -4.64 -0.36 -0.02
C ILE A 51 -3.37 0.42 0.28
N LEU A 52 -3.37 1.24 1.34
CA LEU A 52 -2.17 1.98 1.75
C LEU A 52 -1.00 1.04 2.10
N ALA A 53 -1.27 -0.03 2.85
CA ALA A 53 -0.27 -1.02 3.24
C ALA A 53 0.24 -1.87 2.06
N ALA A 54 -0.61 -2.17 1.08
CA ALA A 54 -0.22 -2.88 -0.14
C ALA A 54 0.69 -2.02 -1.03
N CYS A 55 0.41 -0.71 -1.14
CA CYS A 55 1.13 0.19 -2.02
C CYS A 55 2.38 0.83 -1.38
N SER A 56 2.53 0.81 -0.05
CA SER A 56 3.63 1.50 0.64
C SER A 56 4.11 0.75 1.88
N GLY A 57 5.42 0.50 1.96
CA GLY A 57 6.06 -0.09 3.14
C GLY A 57 5.96 0.80 4.38
N TYR A 58 5.95 2.13 4.20
CA TYR A 58 5.76 3.08 5.29
C TYR A 58 4.38 2.90 5.93
N PHE A 59 3.31 2.97 5.12
CA PHE A 59 1.96 2.80 5.62
C PHE A 59 1.71 1.39 6.14
N ARG A 60 2.32 0.37 5.53
CA ARG A 60 2.25 -1.00 6.06
C ARG A 60 2.75 -1.05 7.50
N ASN A 61 3.98 -0.60 7.75
CA ASN A 61 4.58 -0.64 9.08
C ASN A 61 3.85 0.26 10.08
N ALA A 62 3.45 1.46 9.64
CA ALA A 62 2.73 2.41 10.49
C ALA A 62 1.34 1.91 10.89
N LEU A 63 0.65 1.17 10.01
CA LEU A 63 -0.70 0.68 10.25
C LEU A 63 -0.75 -0.73 10.87
N THR A 64 0.34 -1.49 10.90
CA THR A 64 0.42 -2.78 11.61
C THR A 64 0.99 -2.65 13.03
N ALA A 65 1.64 -1.53 13.37
CA ALA A 65 2.12 -1.27 14.72
C ALA A 65 0.93 -1.00 15.68
N PRO A 66 0.82 -1.72 16.82
CA PRO A 66 -0.29 -1.55 17.77
C PRO A 66 -0.37 -0.18 18.45
N GLU A 67 0.72 0.60 18.48
CA GLU A 67 0.88 1.77 19.36
C GLU A 67 1.39 3.04 18.63
N ALA A 68 1.14 3.21 17.33
CA ALA A 68 1.79 4.30 16.56
C ALA A 68 0.86 5.27 15.82
N TRP A 69 -0.46 5.22 15.99
CA TRP A 69 -1.37 6.17 15.32
C TRP A 69 -2.41 6.75 16.28
N SER A 70 -1.99 7.73 17.07
CA SER A 70 -2.93 8.72 17.63
C SER A 70 -3.14 9.81 16.59
N SER A 71 -4.02 9.55 15.61
CA SER A 71 -4.74 10.42 14.65
C SER A 71 -4.17 11.73 14.05
N THR A 72 -2.96 12.18 14.37
CA THR A 72 -2.38 13.41 13.81
C THR A 72 -0.87 13.24 13.70
N VAL A 73 -0.41 12.58 12.64
CA VAL A 73 0.99 12.74 12.21
C VAL A 73 1.00 13.75 11.08
N PRO A 74 1.69 14.89 11.21
CA PRO A 74 2.00 15.72 10.06
C PRO A 74 2.83 14.87 9.11
N VAL A 75 2.27 14.60 7.92
CA VAL A 75 3.02 13.92 6.87
C VAL A 75 4.23 14.82 6.58
N PRO A 76 5.46 14.35 6.78
CA PRO A 76 6.62 15.16 6.45
C PRO A 76 6.54 15.43 4.95
N VAL A 77 6.42 16.70 4.59
CA VAL A 77 6.49 17.17 3.21
C VAL A 77 7.66 16.43 2.56
N MET A 78 7.37 15.68 1.50
CA MET A 78 8.40 15.14 0.62
C MET A 78 9.05 16.34 -0.07
N THR A 79 9.93 17.07 0.64
CA THR A 79 10.90 17.93 -0.01
C THR A 79 11.80 16.99 -0.81
N PRO A 80 11.84 17.08 -2.16
CA PRO A 80 12.83 16.33 -2.89
C PRO A 80 14.22 16.70 -2.35
N PRO A 81 15.13 15.72 -2.16
CA PRO A 81 16.48 16.03 -1.72
C PRO A 81 17.11 17.04 -2.71
N PRO A 82 17.96 17.97 -2.23
CA PRO A 82 18.74 18.83 -3.11
C PRO A 82 19.46 17.98 -4.17
N LEU A 83 19.51 18.48 -5.41
CA LEU A 83 20.05 17.79 -6.59
C LEU A 83 21.54 17.37 -6.47
N ASP A 84 22.21 17.73 -5.37
CA ASP A 84 23.63 17.51 -5.15
C ASP A 84 23.97 16.21 -4.37
N SER A 85 22.98 15.39 -3.99
CA SER A 85 23.22 14.14 -3.23
C SER A 85 22.91 12.84 -3.99
N VAL A 86 23.00 12.82 -5.31
CA VAL A 86 23.02 11.54 -6.07
C VAL A 86 24.40 10.87 -5.99
N ALA A 87 24.79 10.44 -4.80
CA ALA A 87 25.93 9.54 -4.62
C ALA A 87 25.53 8.36 -3.74
N GLU A 88 25.51 7.20 -4.40
CA GLU A 88 25.67 5.85 -3.82
C GLU A 88 24.71 5.42 -2.71
N THR A 89 23.82 4.49 -3.05
CA THR A 89 23.56 3.40 -2.12
C THR A 89 23.66 2.09 -2.89
N GLU A 90 24.75 1.41 -2.57
CA GLU A 90 25.20 0.14 -3.12
C GLU A 90 24.14 -0.95 -3.11
N LYS A 91 24.18 -1.70 -4.21
CA LYS A 91 23.71 -3.07 -4.36
C LYS A 91 24.51 -3.98 -3.43
N ARG A 92 23.90 -4.48 -2.34
CA ARG A 92 24.40 -5.63 -1.55
C ARG A 92 23.23 -6.14 -0.70
N THR A 93 22.90 -7.43 -0.62
CA THR A 93 23.74 -8.64 -0.59
C THR A 93 22.94 -9.86 -1.05
N ASP A 94 23.61 -10.73 -1.80
CA ASP A 94 23.34 -12.16 -1.90
C ASP A 94 23.02 -12.82 -0.55
N THR A 95 21.92 -13.56 -0.51
CA THR A 95 21.82 -14.73 0.37
C THR A 95 21.33 -15.92 -0.46
N VAL A 96 22.28 -16.83 -0.65
CA VAL A 96 22.16 -18.19 -1.18
C VAL A 96 20.93 -18.93 -0.63
N VAL A 97 20.13 -19.51 -1.51
CA VAL A 97 19.29 -20.67 -1.22
C VAL A 97 19.91 -21.88 -1.94
N PRO A 98 20.40 -22.91 -1.24
CA PRO A 98 20.83 -24.15 -1.88
C PRO A 98 19.64 -25.11 -1.96
N ILE A 99 19.25 -25.54 -3.16
CA ILE A 99 18.43 -26.74 -3.32
C ILE A 99 18.60 -27.33 -4.73
N ALA A 100 19.35 -28.43 -4.76
CA ALA A 100 19.20 -29.65 -5.57
C ALA A 100 18.44 -29.61 -6.91
N ALA A 101 19.13 -29.96 -8.00
CA ALA A 101 18.86 -31.12 -8.86
C ALA A 101 19.99 -31.29 -9.88
#